data_AF-A0A242U9G7-F1
#
_entry.id   AF-A0A242U9G7-F1
#
_cell.length_a   1.000
_cell.length_b   1.000
_cell.length_c   1.000
_cell.angle_alpha   90.00
_cell.angle_beta   90.00
_cell.angle_gamma   90.00
#
_symmetry.space_group_name_H-M   'P 1'
#
loop_
_entity.id
_entity.type
_entity.pdbx_description
1 polymer ?
#
loop_
_entity_poly.entity_id
_entity_poly.type
_entity_poly.pdbx_seq_one_letter_code
_entity_poly.pdbx_strand_id
1 'polypeptide(L)'
;MRLRLFVITLILVTSACSQQKEEYTHGGLTKDYKDVSEYKSKHELEKAAKANDAEAIFVLASMYATGEGEKFDQKKALELFEKSAQLGSSNAMLQLGLIYRNGNQVVKKDDQKALMWFEEGAKKGNPSAIHNVGLAYYKGLNVKQDRAKAFTYFIRSAELGLIQSQTVVAAQLYGGNGVKKDIKASFKWILKAAEQGDLESQNNVGLAYERGEGVEQDPLKALVWFKRAADHGHALAQYNTALKYYNGAGMKQNLDESIRYAEMAVRNGNKAGIELLFNIYSDDSSSRYNPEKANYWKSKI
;
A
#
# COMPACT_ATOMS: atom_id res chain seq x y z
N MET A 1 -0.93 6.70 32.17
CA MET A 1 0.02 6.53 31.07
C MET A 1 -0.77 6.17 29.82
N ARG A 2 -1.06 7.12 28.94
CA ARG A 2 -1.74 6.83 27.67
C ARG A 2 -0.73 6.08 26.80
N LEU A 3 -0.92 4.78 26.58
CA LEU A 3 -0.18 4.06 25.53
C LEU A 3 -0.53 4.77 24.22
N ARG A 4 0.42 5.56 23.69
CA ARG A 4 0.35 6.00 22.31
C ARG A 4 0.87 4.83 21.50
N LEU A 5 -0.04 3.99 20.99
CA LEU A 5 0.35 3.07 19.93
C LEU A 5 0.83 3.91 18.76
N PHE A 6 2.12 3.81 18.48
CA PHE A 6 2.51 3.84 17.09
C PHE A 6 1.92 2.55 16.51
N VAL A 7 0.90 2.68 15.66
CA VAL A 7 0.48 1.60 14.78
C VAL A 7 1.72 1.25 13.95
N ILE A 8 2.48 0.23 14.37
CA ILE A 8 3.65 -0.18 13.64
C ILE A 8 3.15 -0.99 12.45
N THR A 9 3.23 -0.35 11.29
CA THR A 9 3.50 -1.02 10.03
C THR A 9 4.63 -2.01 10.28
N LEU A 10 4.27 -3.29 10.41
CA LEU A 10 5.26 -4.36 10.53
C LEU A 10 6.22 -4.20 9.35
N ILE A 11 7.52 -4.09 9.65
CA ILE A 11 8.58 -3.88 8.66
C ILE A 11 8.51 -5.02 7.63
N LEU A 12 7.82 -4.73 6.52
CA LEU A 12 7.89 -5.51 5.30
C LEU A 12 9.21 -5.10 4.64
N VAL A 13 10.27 -5.86 4.92
CA VAL A 13 11.44 -5.81 4.03
C VAL A 13 11.02 -6.50 2.73
N THR A 14 10.48 -5.74 1.80
CA THR A 14 10.35 -6.15 0.41
C THR A 14 11.72 -6.02 -0.25
N SER A 15 12.43 -7.15 -0.40
CA SER A 15 13.48 -7.24 -1.40
C SER A 15 12.93 -7.89 -2.67
N ALA A 16 13.28 -7.24 -3.78
CA ALA A 16 13.10 -7.65 -5.18
C ALA A 16 11.73 -7.38 -5.85
N CYS A 17 11.35 -6.12 -5.97
CA CYS A 17 11.35 -5.42 -7.26
C CYS A 17 11.21 -3.90 -7.02
N SER A 18 11.97 -3.10 -7.76
CA SER A 18 12.19 -1.64 -7.65
C SER A 18 12.86 -1.10 -6.38
N GLN A 19 14.03 -0.45 -6.57
CA GLN A 19 14.67 0.42 -5.59
C GLN A 19 13.82 1.69 -5.42
N GLN A 20 12.92 1.69 -4.44
CA GLN A 20 12.49 2.90 -3.73
C GLN A 20 12.04 2.47 -2.33
N LYS A 21 12.52 3.18 -1.30
CA LYS A 21 12.03 3.05 0.07
C LYS A 21 10.58 3.54 0.07
N GLU A 22 9.64 2.63 -0.11
CA GLU A 22 8.22 2.92 0.06
C GLU A 22 7.92 2.92 1.57
N GLU A 23 7.72 4.13 2.11
CA GLU A 23 7.01 4.34 3.38
C GLU A 23 5.55 3.92 3.16
N TYR A 24 5.26 2.64 3.39
CA TYR A 24 3.90 2.13 3.33
C TYR A 24 3.10 2.67 4.52
N THR A 25 2.16 3.56 4.21
CA THR A 25 1.09 3.97 5.12
C THR A 25 0.10 2.82 5.32
N HIS A 26 -0.55 2.84 6.49
CA HIS A 26 -1.30 1.75 7.09
C HIS A 26 -2.37 1.12 6.18
N GLY A 27 -2.18 -0.16 5.86
CA GLY A 27 -3.20 -0.97 5.20
C GLY A 27 -2.82 -2.45 5.27
N GLY A 28 -3.19 -3.12 6.35
CA GLY A 28 -2.88 -4.56 6.50
C GLY A 28 -3.42 -5.20 7.77
N LEU A 29 -4.33 -4.52 8.45
CA LEU A 29 -5.09 -5.09 9.55
C LEU A 29 -6.51 -5.25 9.03
N THR A 30 -7.07 -6.44 9.21
CA THR A 30 -8.43 -6.74 8.80
C THR A 30 -9.38 -5.79 9.51
N LYS A 31 -10.60 -5.62 8.97
CA LYS A 31 -11.67 -4.87 9.65
C LYS A 31 -11.97 -5.40 11.07
N ASP A 32 -11.46 -6.59 11.40
CA ASP A 32 -11.61 -7.29 12.67
C ASP A 32 -10.35 -7.22 13.57
N TYR A 33 -9.31 -6.46 13.18
CA TYR A 33 -8.18 -6.22 14.07
C TYR A 33 -8.63 -5.32 15.23
N LYS A 34 -8.65 -5.92 16.42
CA LYS A 34 -8.85 -5.19 17.66
C LYS A 34 -7.53 -4.57 18.07
N ASP A 35 -7.41 -3.27 17.86
CA ASP A 35 -6.33 -2.47 18.40
C ASP A 35 -6.33 -2.60 19.95
N VAL A 36 -5.15 -2.48 20.58
CA VAL A 36 -5.02 -2.32 22.03
C VAL A 36 -5.96 -1.24 22.55
N SER A 37 -6.30 -0.23 21.71
CA SER A 37 -7.28 0.81 22.04
C SER A 37 -8.70 0.30 22.37
N GLU A 38 -9.08 -0.92 21.97
CA GLU A 38 -10.33 -1.57 22.44
C GLU A 38 -10.22 -2.06 23.90
N TYR A 39 -9.02 -2.41 24.36
CA TYR A 39 -8.77 -2.76 25.75
C TYR A 39 -8.39 -1.49 26.52
N LYS A 40 -9.21 -1.09 27.49
CA LYS A 40 -9.04 0.21 28.17
C LYS A 40 -7.78 0.26 29.02
N SER A 41 -7.21 -0.91 29.33
CA SER A 41 -5.92 -1.03 30.03
C SER A 41 -5.25 -2.36 29.75
N LYS A 42 -3.94 -2.42 30.02
CA LYS A 42 -3.17 -3.68 30.03
C LYS A 42 -3.78 -4.73 30.95
N HIS A 43 -4.35 -4.31 32.09
CA HIS A 43 -5.01 -5.23 33.01
C HIS A 43 -6.23 -5.92 32.38
N GLU A 44 -7.04 -5.18 31.62
CA GLU A 44 -8.19 -5.75 30.90
C GLU A 44 -7.74 -6.69 29.79
N LEU A 45 -6.70 -6.32 29.03
CA LEU A 45 -6.09 -7.17 28.02
C LEU A 45 -5.61 -8.51 28.62
N GLU A 46 -4.85 -8.45 29.72
CA GLU A 46 -4.35 -9.65 30.40
C GLU A 46 -5.49 -10.50 30.97
N LYS A 47 -6.55 -9.88 31.48
CA LYS A 47 -7.74 -10.58 31.96
C LYS A 47 -8.45 -11.31 30.81
N ALA A 48 -8.62 -10.66 29.65
CA ALA A 48 -9.21 -11.27 28.46
C ALA A 48 -8.31 -12.40 27.92
N ALA A 49 -7.00 -12.20 27.88
CA ALA A 49 -6.04 -13.22 27.44
C ALA A 49 -6.05 -14.45 28.38
N LYS A 50 -6.18 -14.25 29.70
CA LYS A 50 -6.37 -15.33 30.68
C LYS A 50 -7.70 -16.07 30.49
N ALA A 51 -8.72 -15.38 29.99
CA ALA A 51 -10.01 -15.96 29.62
C ALA A 51 -10.00 -16.64 28.23
N ASN A 52 -8.83 -16.81 27.60
CA ASN A 52 -8.66 -17.38 26.26
C ASN A 52 -9.38 -16.61 25.15
N ASP A 53 -9.53 -15.29 25.28
CA ASP A 53 -9.87 -14.45 24.14
C ASP A 53 -8.73 -14.48 23.11
N ALA A 54 -9.01 -14.98 21.91
CA ALA A 54 -8.01 -15.20 20.87
C ALA A 54 -7.35 -13.88 20.44
N GLU A 55 -8.10 -12.80 20.30
CA GLU A 55 -7.59 -11.50 19.87
C GLU A 55 -6.81 -10.81 21.00
N ALA A 56 -7.23 -10.96 22.26
CA ALA A 56 -6.43 -10.49 23.40
C ALA A 56 -5.06 -11.18 23.46
N ILE A 57 -5.02 -12.49 23.23
CA ILE A 57 -3.76 -13.24 23.19
C ILE A 57 -2.91 -12.80 22.00
N PHE A 58 -3.52 -12.57 20.83
CA PHE A 58 -2.83 -12.04 19.64
C PHE A 58 -2.20 -10.66 19.89
N VAL A 59 -2.95 -9.76 20.53
CA VAL A 59 -2.47 -8.42 20.89
C VAL A 59 -1.30 -8.52 21.88
N LEU A 60 -1.42 -9.36 22.91
CA LEU A 60 -0.35 -9.59 23.87
C LEU A 60 0.90 -10.21 23.20
N ALA A 61 0.71 -11.13 22.26
CA ALA A 61 1.80 -11.69 21.45
C ALA A 61 2.53 -10.60 20.66
N SER A 62 1.77 -9.68 20.05
CA SER A 62 2.31 -8.53 19.32
C SER A 62 3.13 -7.60 20.24
N MET A 63 2.66 -7.35 21.47
CA MET A 63 3.41 -6.56 22.46
C MET A 63 4.78 -7.19 22.79
N TYR A 64 4.83 -8.51 22.99
CA TYR A 64 6.10 -9.22 23.18
C TYR A 64 6.99 -9.21 21.92
N ALA A 65 6.39 -9.26 20.73
CA ALA A 65 7.11 -9.22 19.46
C ALA A 65 7.74 -7.86 19.16
N THR A 66 7.14 -6.76 19.64
CA THR A 66 7.63 -5.39 19.41
C THR A 66 8.42 -4.82 20.59
N GLY A 67 8.21 -5.34 21.80
CA GLY A 67 8.70 -4.73 23.03
C GLY A 67 7.89 -3.51 23.48
N GLU A 68 6.69 -3.32 22.94
CA GLU A 68 5.80 -2.23 23.34
C GLU A 68 5.00 -2.63 24.59
N GLY A 69 5.21 -1.92 25.70
CA GLY A 69 4.52 -2.19 26.98
C GLY A 69 4.95 -3.48 27.70
N GLU A 70 5.81 -4.27 27.06
CA GLU A 70 6.42 -5.51 27.55
C GLU A 70 7.91 -5.54 27.17
N LYS A 71 8.71 -6.33 27.89
CA LYS A 71 10.08 -6.59 27.44
C LYS A 71 10.00 -7.46 26.18
N PHE A 72 10.69 -7.03 25.12
CA PHE A 72 10.81 -7.80 23.88
C PHE A 72 11.21 -9.25 24.15
N ASP A 73 10.41 -10.19 23.65
CA ASP A 73 10.59 -11.63 23.81
C ASP A 73 9.95 -12.38 22.63
N GLN A 74 10.78 -12.76 21.66
CA GLN A 74 10.31 -13.45 20.45
C GLN A 74 9.77 -14.86 20.74
N LYS A 75 10.31 -15.55 21.74
CA LYS A 75 9.88 -16.91 22.08
C LYS A 75 8.48 -16.87 22.68
N LYS A 76 8.27 -15.97 23.64
CA LYS A 76 6.96 -15.77 24.25
C LYS A 76 5.93 -15.25 23.26
N ALA A 77 6.32 -14.36 22.35
CA ALA A 77 5.46 -13.91 21.26
C ALA A 77 5.01 -15.08 20.38
N LEU A 78 5.93 -15.96 19.98
CA LEU A 78 5.61 -17.13 19.17
C LEU A 78 4.62 -18.06 19.88
N GLU A 79 4.87 -18.40 21.15
CA GLU A 79 3.98 -19.26 21.95
C GLU A 79 2.56 -18.68 22.04
N LEU A 80 2.44 -17.36 22.23
CA LEU A 80 1.15 -16.68 22.29
C LEU A 80 0.48 -16.61 20.91
N PHE A 81 1.22 -16.37 19.83
CA PHE A 81 0.66 -16.44 18.47
C PHE A 81 0.12 -17.85 18.16
N GLU A 82 0.86 -18.90 18.50
CA GLU A 82 0.41 -20.28 18.32
C GLU A 82 -0.86 -20.56 19.13
N LYS A 83 -0.90 -20.15 20.40
CA LYS A 83 -2.10 -20.28 21.24
C LYS A 83 -3.29 -19.51 20.66
N SER A 84 -3.08 -18.28 20.20
CA SER A 84 -4.14 -17.45 19.62
C SER A 84 -4.67 -18.04 18.31
N ALA A 85 -3.79 -18.57 17.46
CA ALA A 85 -4.17 -19.24 16.22
C ALA A 85 -4.99 -20.52 16.50
N GLN A 86 -4.61 -21.31 17.51
CA GLN A 86 -5.39 -22.48 17.96
C GLN A 86 -6.80 -22.09 18.44
N LEU A 87 -6.94 -20.92 19.05
CA LEU A 87 -8.23 -20.35 19.46
C LEU A 87 -8.99 -19.68 18.31
N GLY A 88 -8.45 -19.72 17.09
CA GLY A 88 -9.14 -19.31 15.88
C GLY A 88 -8.83 -17.89 15.39
N SER A 89 -7.87 -17.19 15.98
CA SER A 89 -7.47 -15.86 15.48
C SER A 89 -6.82 -15.97 14.10
N SER A 90 -7.49 -15.41 13.10
CA SER A 90 -6.97 -15.38 11.73
C SER A 90 -5.78 -14.42 11.59
N ASN A 91 -5.68 -13.42 12.47
CA ASN A 91 -4.55 -12.50 12.56
C ASN A 91 -3.30 -13.21 13.09
N ALA A 92 -3.44 -14.06 14.11
CA ALA A 92 -2.35 -14.89 14.59
C ALA A 92 -1.87 -15.90 13.52
N MET A 93 -2.81 -16.51 12.78
CA MET A 93 -2.47 -17.39 11.65
C MET A 93 -1.67 -16.64 10.58
N LEU A 94 -2.08 -15.43 10.21
CA LEU A 94 -1.31 -14.58 9.30
C LEU A 94 0.12 -14.30 9.84
N GLN A 95 0.24 -13.92 11.11
CA GLN A 95 1.54 -13.60 11.71
C GLN A 95 2.46 -14.83 11.79
N LEU A 96 1.94 -16.00 12.14
CA LEU A 96 2.70 -17.24 12.11
C LEU A 96 3.20 -17.53 10.69
N GLY A 97 2.35 -17.35 9.68
CA GLY A 97 2.77 -17.46 8.28
C GLY A 97 3.94 -16.54 7.93
N LEU A 98 3.91 -15.28 8.38
CA LEU A 98 4.99 -14.32 8.17
C LEU A 98 6.27 -14.68 8.93
N ILE A 99 6.14 -15.15 10.18
CA ILE A 99 7.28 -15.60 11.01
C ILE A 99 7.98 -16.77 10.34
N TYR A 100 7.26 -17.82 9.92
CA TYR A 100 7.86 -18.96 9.26
C TYR A 100 8.43 -18.60 7.87
N ARG A 101 7.78 -17.71 7.10
CA ARG A 101 8.30 -17.26 5.80
C ARG A 101 9.63 -16.55 5.90
N ASN A 102 9.79 -15.70 6.91
CA ASN A 102 10.99 -14.89 7.05
C ASN A 102 12.07 -15.61 7.87
N GLY A 103 11.65 -16.46 8.82
CA GLY A 103 12.50 -16.90 9.92
C GLY A 103 12.84 -15.75 10.88
N ASN A 104 13.39 -16.10 12.04
CA ASN A 104 14.00 -15.19 13.01
C ASN A 104 15.01 -15.96 13.88
N GLN A 105 15.45 -15.38 14.99
CA GLN A 105 16.43 -16.01 15.89
C GLN A 105 15.89 -17.26 16.59
N VAL A 106 14.56 -17.40 16.71
CA VAL A 106 13.88 -18.51 17.39
C VAL A 106 13.40 -19.57 16.41
N VAL A 107 12.97 -19.17 15.21
CA VAL A 107 12.34 -20.03 14.21
C VAL A 107 13.13 -19.94 12.91
N LYS A 108 13.59 -21.08 12.40
CA LYS A 108 14.20 -21.12 11.07
C LYS A 108 13.14 -20.84 10.01
N LYS A 109 13.54 -20.17 8.93
CA LYS A 109 12.70 -19.99 7.75
C LYS A 109 12.18 -21.35 7.26
N ASP A 110 10.87 -21.43 7.04
CA ASP A 110 10.14 -22.61 6.59
C ASP A 110 8.95 -22.14 5.73
N ASP A 111 9.16 -22.07 4.42
CA ASP A 111 8.13 -21.59 3.50
C ASP A 111 6.92 -22.55 3.43
N GLN A 112 7.06 -23.83 3.84
CA GLN A 112 5.96 -24.80 3.79
C GLN A 112 5.02 -24.57 4.98
N LYS A 113 5.56 -24.42 6.18
CA LYS A 113 4.78 -23.99 7.35
C LYS A 113 4.17 -22.62 7.17
N ALA A 114 4.88 -21.70 6.50
CA ALA A 114 4.35 -20.40 6.17
C ALA A 114 3.06 -20.50 5.34
N LEU A 115 3.10 -21.28 4.25
CA LEU A 115 1.95 -21.50 3.39
C LEU A 115 0.79 -22.16 4.15
N MET A 116 1.08 -23.18 4.97
CA MET A 116 0.06 -23.84 5.79
C MET A 116 -0.69 -22.83 6.68
N TRP A 117 0.03 -21.95 7.37
CA TRP A 117 -0.59 -20.92 8.22
C TRP A 117 -1.37 -19.88 7.42
N PHE A 118 -0.87 -19.46 6.24
CA PHE A 118 -1.62 -18.59 5.36
C PHE A 118 -2.91 -19.26 4.86
N GLU A 119 -2.89 -20.55 4.55
CA GLU A 119 -4.08 -21.29 4.14
C GLU A 119 -5.11 -21.39 5.27
N GLU A 120 -4.69 -21.64 6.51
CA GLU A 120 -5.60 -21.61 7.68
C GLU A 120 -6.21 -20.23 7.90
N GLY A 121 -5.40 -19.17 7.87
CA GLY A 121 -5.90 -17.79 7.94
C GLY A 121 -6.86 -17.45 6.79
N ALA A 122 -6.57 -17.96 5.58
CA ALA A 122 -7.41 -17.76 4.41
C ALA A 122 -8.75 -18.50 4.50
N LYS A 123 -8.80 -19.70 5.10
CA LYS A 123 -10.05 -20.41 5.41
C LYS A 123 -10.92 -19.61 6.38
N LYS A 124 -10.31 -18.88 7.31
CA LYS A 124 -10.99 -17.97 8.24
C LYS A 124 -11.34 -16.60 7.65
N GLY A 125 -11.05 -16.36 6.38
CA GLY A 125 -11.44 -15.12 5.70
C GLY A 125 -10.48 -13.95 5.90
N ASN A 126 -9.26 -14.16 6.41
CA ASN A 126 -8.30 -13.06 6.57
C ASN A 126 -7.79 -12.59 5.19
N PRO A 127 -8.11 -11.35 4.75
CA PRO A 127 -7.73 -10.86 3.42
C PRO A 127 -6.23 -10.91 3.15
N SER A 128 -5.39 -10.58 4.14
CA SER A 128 -3.94 -10.62 4.00
C SER A 128 -3.42 -12.06 3.89
N ALA A 129 -4.00 -13.02 4.62
CA ALA A 129 -3.64 -14.43 4.47
C ALA A 129 -4.06 -14.97 3.10
N ILE A 130 -5.28 -14.65 2.64
CA ILE A 130 -5.76 -14.98 1.28
C ILE A 130 -4.80 -14.42 0.23
N HIS A 131 -4.36 -13.17 0.36
CA HIS A 131 -3.37 -12.55 -0.52
C HIS A 131 -2.05 -13.32 -0.54
N ASN A 132 -1.53 -13.73 0.63
CA ASN A 132 -0.28 -14.47 0.73
C ASN A 132 -0.37 -15.88 0.13
N VAL A 133 -1.53 -16.55 0.21
CA VAL A 133 -1.77 -17.79 -0.55
C VAL A 133 -1.75 -17.51 -2.07
N GLY A 134 -2.36 -16.41 -2.52
CA GLY A 134 -2.27 -15.96 -3.90
C GLY A 134 -0.83 -15.74 -4.37
N LEU A 135 0.00 -15.09 -3.55
CA LEU A 135 1.44 -14.91 -3.83
C LEU A 135 2.19 -16.24 -3.94
N ALA A 136 1.85 -17.23 -3.11
CA ALA A 136 2.47 -18.55 -3.19
C ALA A 136 2.21 -19.23 -4.54
N TYR A 137 0.97 -19.22 -5.03
CA TYR A 137 0.64 -19.72 -6.37
C TYR A 137 1.23 -18.86 -7.49
N TYR A 138 1.28 -17.54 -7.32
CA TYR A 138 1.84 -16.63 -8.32
C TYR A 138 3.34 -16.85 -8.54
N LYS A 139 4.10 -17.07 -7.45
CA LYS A 139 5.56 -17.25 -7.46
C LYS A 139 6.01 -18.72 -7.50
N GLY A 140 5.12 -19.67 -7.23
CA GLY A 140 5.47 -21.08 -7.09
C GLY A 140 6.20 -21.42 -5.78
N LEU A 141 5.84 -20.77 -4.67
CA LEU A 141 6.48 -20.98 -3.36
C LEU A 141 5.88 -22.21 -2.68
N ASN A 142 6.59 -23.35 -2.73
CA ASN A 142 6.15 -24.67 -2.27
C ASN A 142 4.87 -25.22 -2.90
N VAL A 143 4.41 -24.59 -3.97
CA VAL A 143 3.32 -25.06 -4.82
C VAL A 143 3.76 -24.89 -6.26
N LYS A 144 3.19 -25.69 -7.17
CA LYS A 144 3.37 -25.45 -8.60
C LYS A 144 2.84 -24.06 -8.93
N GLN A 145 3.64 -23.27 -9.65
CA GLN A 145 3.21 -21.95 -10.09
C GLN A 145 1.93 -22.06 -10.92
N ASP A 146 0.93 -21.26 -10.53
CA ASP A 146 -0.38 -21.19 -11.19
C ASP A 146 -0.92 -19.77 -11.06
N ARG A 147 -0.76 -18.98 -12.12
CA ARG A 147 -1.16 -17.57 -12.12
C ARG A 147 -2.68 -17.38 -12.18
N ALA A 148 -3.42 -18.34 -12.75
CA ALA A 148 -4.88 -18.29 -12.78
C ALA A 148 -5.45 -18.57 -11.40
N LYS A 149 -4.94 -19.59 -10.71
CA LYS A 149 -5.29 -19.87 -9.33
C LYS A 149 -4.88 -18.72 -8.40
N ALA A 150 -3.70 -18.14 -8.59
CA ALA A 150 -3.30 -16.93 -7.86
C ALA A 150 -4.31 -15.79 -8.01
N PHE A 151 -4.77 -15.52 -9.23
CA PHE A 151 -5.77 -14.50 -9.51
C PHE A 151 -7.08 -14.73 -8.72
N THR A 152 -7.53 -15.98 -8.56
CA THR A 152 -8.73 -16.28 -7.75
C THR A 152 -8.56 -15.90 -6.28
N TYR A 153 -7.37 -16.10 -5.71
CA TYR A 153 -7.08 -15.67 -4.35
C TYR A 153 -6.99 -14.15 -4.24
N PHE A 154 -6.32 -13.48 -5.18
CA PHE A 154 -6.23 -12.04 -5.18
C PHE A 154 -7.59 -11.36 -5.32
N ILE A 155 -8.47 -11.84 -6.21
CA ILE A 155 -9.85 -11.33 -6.33
C ILE A 155 -10.59 -11.47 -5.00
N ARG A 156 -10.57 -12.66 -4.38
CA ARG A 156 -11.25 -12.89 -3.10
C ARG A 156 -10.73 -11.95 -2.00
N SER A 157 -9.42 -11.70 -1.94
CA SER A 157 -8.82 -10.76 -0.99
C SER A 157 -9.16 -9.29 -1.32
N ALA A 158 -9.21 -8.94 -2.60
CA ALA A 158 -9.58 -7.61 -3.08
C ALA A 158 -11.05 -7.27 -2.81
N GLU A 159 -11.95 -8.24 -2.92
CA GLU A 159 -13.37 -8.14 -2.57
C GLU A 159 -13.59 -7.86 -1.08
N LEU A 160 -12.67 -8.34 -0.24
CA LEU A 160 -12.64 -8.04 1.20
C LEU A 160 -11.99 -6.69 1.53
N GLY A 161 -11.62 -5.90 0.52
CA GLY A 161 -11.12 -4.53 0.69
C GLY A 161 -9.61 -4.41 0.82
N LEU A 162 -8.81 -5.47 0.61
CA LEU A 162 -7.35 -5.31 0.68
C LEU A 162 -6.82 -4.54 -0.53
N ILE A 163 -6.37 -3.30 -0.30
CA ILE A 163 -5.82 -2.41 -1.34
C ILE A 163 -4.73 -3.11 -2.15
N GLN A 164 -3.78 -3.81 -1.51
CA GLN A 164 -2.71 -4.52 -2.23
C GLN A 164 -3.23 -5.60 -3.17
N SER A 165 -4.33 -6.27 -2.83
CA SER A 165 -4.95 -7.24 -3.73
C SER A 165 -5.72 -6.54 -4.85
N GLN A 166 -6.38 -5.41 -4.58
CA GLN A 166 -7.07 -4.63 -5.61
C GLN A 166 -6.09 -4.11 -6.67
N THR A 167 -4.91 -3.62 -6.28
CA THR A 167 -3.88 -3.16 -7.21
C THR A 167 -3.26 -4.32 -8.00
N VAL A 168 -3.00 -5.47 -7.37
CA VAL A 168 -2.51 -6.68 -8.06
C VAL A 168 -3.53 -7.19 -9.07
N VAL A 169 -4.81 -7.26 -8.69
CA VAL A 169 -5.89 -7.63 -9.61
C VAL A 169 -5.96 -6.67 -10.79
N ALA A 170 -5.91 -5.37 -10.53
CA ALA A 170 -5.91 -4.36 -11.59
C ALA A 170 -4.74 -4.55 -12.56
N ALA A 171 -3.53 -4.79 -12.05
CA ALA A 171 -2.34 -5.04 -12.85
C ALA A 171 -2.44 -6.34 -13.67
N GLN A 172 -2.97 -7.42 -13.10
CA GLN A 172 -3.16 -8.68 -13.83
C GLN A 172 -4.18 -8.56 -14.96
N LEU A 173 -5.28 -7.85 -14.72
CA LEU A 173 -6.29 -7.55 -15.77
C LEU A 173 -5.74 -6.59 -16.83
N TYR A 174 -4.88 -5.65 -16.45
CA TYR A 174 -4.25 -4.72 -17.40
C TYR A 174 -3.26 -5.45 -18.32
N GLY A 175 -2.42 -6.32 -17.75
CA GLY A 175 -1.36 -7.03 -18.48
C GLY A 175 -1.79 -8.37 -19.10
N GLY A 176 -2.93 -8.94 -18.70
CA GLY A 176 -3.35 -10.28 -19.09
C GLY A 176 -2.53 -11.40 -18.44
N ASN A 177 -2.03 -11.18 -17.22
CA ASN A 177 -1.10 -12.10 -16.57
C ASN A 177 -1.83 -13.13 -15.69
N GLY A 178 -2.08 -14.33 -16.23
CA GLY A 178 -2.84 -15.38 -15.54
C GLY A 178 -4.36 -15.25 -15.68
N VAL A 179 -4.82 -14.19 -16.35
CA VAL A 179 -6.22 -13.90 -16.67
C VAL A 179 -6.28 -13.23 -18.03
N LYS A 180 -7.42 -13.30 -18.73
CA LYS A 180 -7.62 -12.53 -19.97
C LYS A 180 -7.50 -11.03 -19.67
N LYS A 181 -6.79 -10.31 -20.53
CA LYS A 181 -6.67 -8.85 -20.44
C LYS A 181 -8.06 -8.19 -20.52
N ASP A 182 -8.35 -7.32 -19.55
CA ASP A 182 -9.57 -6.52 -19.46
C ASP A 182 -9.28 -5.17 -18.79
N ILE A 183 -9.04 -4.15 -19.61
CA ILE A 183 -8.68 -2.80 -19.14
C ILE A 183 -9.86 -2.13 -18.42
N LYS A 184 -11.11 -2.42 -18.81
CA LYS A 184 -12.29 -1.85 -18.14
C LYS A 184 -12.45 -2.42 -16.73
N ALA A 185 -12.25 -3.73 -16.56
CA ALA A 185 -12.25 -4.34 -15.24
C ALA A 185 -11.05 -3.89 -14.40
N SER A 186 -9.87 -3.73 -15.01
CA SER A 186 -8.68 -3.15 -14.35
C SER A 186 -8.97 -1.77 -13.78
N PHE A 187 -9.57 -0.87 -14.59
CA PHE A 187 -9.97 0.46 -14.15
C PHE A 187 -10.90 0.44 -12.93
N LYS A 188 -11.87 -0.47 -12.90
CA LYS A 188 -12.78 -0.60 -11.75
C LYS A 188 -12.04 -0.99 -10.46
N TRP A 189 -11.03 -1.84 -10.54
CA TRP A 189 -10.27 -2.26 -9.37
C TRP A 189 -9.30 -1.19 -8.87
N ILE A 190 -8.60 -0.49 -9.77
CA ILE A 190 -7.74 0.64 -9.37
C ILE A 190 -8.56 1.80 -8.80
N LEU A 191 -9.79 2.02 -9.31
CA LEU A 191 -10.72 2.99 -8.74
C LEU A 191 -11.10 2.66 -7.30
N LYS A 192 -11.41 1.38 -6.99
CA LYS A 192 -11.71 0.95 -5.61
C LYS A 192 -10.53 1.18 -4.65
N ALA A 193 -9.30 0.97 -5.11
CA ALA A 193 -8.11 1.25 -4.30
C ALA A 193 -7.93 2.77 -4.08
N ALA A 194 -8.11 3.56 -5.14
CA ALA A 194 -8.02 5.02 -5.09
C ALA A 194 -9.06 5.66 -4.15
N GLU A 195 -10.30 5.13 -4.16
CA GLU A 195 -11.40 5.54 -3.28
C GLU A 195 -11.12 5.25 -1.80
N GLN A 196 -10.25 4.27 -1.50
CA GLN A 196 -9.78 3.97 -0.15
C GLN A 196 -8.57 4.81 0.28
N GLY A 197 -8.11 5.75 -0.56
CA GLY A 197 -7.03 6.67 -0.22
C GLY A 197 -5.64 6.26 -0.72
N ASP A 198 -5.51 5.17 -1.48
CA ASP A 198 -4.22 4.77 -2.05
C ASP A 198 -3.73 5.80 -3.08
N LEU A 199 -2.64 6.52 -2.74
CA LEU A 199 -2.17 7.68 -3.50
C LEU A 199 -1.68 7.32 -4.91
N GLU A 200 -1.02 6.16 -5.03
CA GLU A 200 -0.55 5.66 -6.32
C GLU A 200 -1.75 5.26 -7.20
N SER A 201 -2.76 4.60 -6.63
CA SER A 201 -4.02 4.31 -7.35
C SER A 201 -4.77 5.58 -7.74
N GLN A 202 -4.80 6.61 -6.90
CA GLN A 202 -5.38 7.91 -7.26
C GLN A 202 -4.66 8.55 -8.45
N ASN A 203 -3.33 8.51 -8.49
CA ASN A 203 -2.55 8.93 -9.64
C ASN A 203 -2.88 8.09 -10.90
N ASN A 204 -2.98 6.77 -10.76
CA ASN A 204 -3.29 5.87 -11.87
C ASN A 204 -4.71 6.04 -12.41
N VAL A 205 -5.70 6.34 -11.55
CA VAL A 205 -7.05 6.73 -11.98
C VAL A 205 -6.99 8.05 -12.76
N GLY A 206 -6.17 9.01 -12.31
CA GLY A 206 -5.92 10.24 -13.05
C GLY A 206 -5.36 9.98 -14.45
N LEU A 207 -4.35 9.11 -14.57
CA LEU A 207 -3.77 8.71 -15.85
C LEU A 207 -4.79 7.98 -16.75
N ALA A 208 -5.64 7.13 -16.17
CA ALA A 208 -6.67 6.42 -16.92
C ALA A 208 -7.69 7.38 -17.55
N TYR A 209 -8.15 8.39 -16.79
CA TYR A 209 -8.99 9.45 -17.35
C TYR A 209 -8.25 10.33 -18.36
N GLU A 210 -6.96 10.62 -18.16
CA GLU A 210 -6.18 11.41 -19.10
C GLU A 210 -6.03 10.73 -20.46
N ARG A 211 -5.93 9.39 -20.48
CA ARG A 211 -5.66 8.59 -21.68
C ARG A 211 -6.88 7.87 -22.24
N GLY A 212 -8.01 7.85 -21.53
CA GLY A 212 -9.17 7.04 -21.89
C GLY A 212 -8.93 5.53 -21.75
N GLU A 213 -8.09 5.12 -20.79
CA GLU A 213 -7.73 3.72 -20.59
C GLU A 213 -8.76 3.02 -19.68
N GLY A 214 -9.65 2.22 -20.27
CA GLY A 214 -10.67 1.48 -19.51
C GLY A 214 -11.84 2.33 -19.04
N VAL A 215 -11.78 3.63 -19.28
CA VAL A 215 -12.81 4.64 -19.00
C VAL A 215 -12.82 5.66 -20.14
N GLU A 216 -13.91 6.42 -20.30
CA GLU A 216 -13.94 7.54 -21.24
C GLU A 216 -12.92 8.61 -20.84
N GLN A 217 -12.23 9.18 -21.83
CA GLN A 217 -11.23 10.22 -21.60
C GLN A 217 -11.88 11.47 -21.01
N ASP A 218 -11.37 11.94 -19.87
CA ASP A 218 -11.90 13.12 -19.18
C ASP A 218 -10.74 13.87 -18.48
N PRO A 219 -10.12 14.83 -19.20
CA PRO A 219 -9.00 15.61 -18.69
C PRO A 219 -9.27 16.37 -17.39
N LEU A 220 -10.54 16.72 -17.12
CA LEU A 220 -10.94 17.43 -15.90
C LEU A 220 -11.07 16.47 -14.73
N LYS A 221 -11.64 15.27 -14.92
CA LYS A 221 -11.61 14.23 -13.89
C LYS A 221 -10.19 13.77 -13.61
N ALA A 222 -9.33 13.69 -14.63
CA ALA A 222 -7.90 13.40 -14.44
C ALA A 222 -7.26 14.38 -13.46
N LEU A 223 -7.46 15.70 -13.67
CA LEU A 223 -6.98 16.74 -12.76
C LEU A 223 -7.52 16.59 -11.33
N VAL A 224 -8.81 16.28 -11.17
CA VAL A 224 -9.40 16.05 -9.84
C VAL A 224 -8.70 14.92 -9.10
N TRP A 225 -8.43 13.79 -9.77
CA TRP A 225 -7.74 12.65 -9.17
C TRP A 225 -6.26 12.92 -8.90
N PHE A 226 -5.55 13.58 -9.82
CA PHE A 226 -4.18 14.00 -9.57
C PHE A 226 -4.08 14.93 -8.35
N LYS A 227 -4.98 15.91 -8.22
CA LYS A 227 -5.00 16.82 -7.06
C LYS A 227 -5.21 16.07 -5.74
N ARG A 228 -6.13 15.09 -5.69
CA ARG A 228 -6.36 14.28 -4.48
C ARG A 228 -5.08 13.64 -3.96
N ALA A 229 -4.30 13.02 -4.84
CA ALA A 229 -3.02 12.42 -4.46
C ALA A 229 -1.94 13.48 -4.17
N ALA A 230 -1.91 14.55 -4.98
CA ALA A 230 -0.93 15.61 -4.89
C ALA A 230 -1.01 16.39 -3.57
N ASP A 231 -2.22 16.65 -3.10
CA ASP A 231 -2.49 17.36 -1.85
C ASP A 231 -2.08 16.53 -0.61
N HIS A 232 -1.87 15.21 -0.78
CA HIS A 232 -1.33 14.28 0.23
C HIS A 232 0.14 13.91 -0.01
N GLY A 233 0.89 14.69 -0.79
CA GLY A 233 2.34 14.54 -0.91
C GLY A 233 2.81 13.62 -2.05
N HIS A 234 1.91 13.07 -2.88
CA HIS A 234 2.31 12.17 -3.95
C HIS A 234 3.08 12.89 -5.07
N ALA A 235 4.39 12.70 -5.15
CA ALA A 235 5.29 13.49 -5.99
C ALA A 235 4.99 13.38 -7.51
N LEU A 236 4.62 12.20 -7.99
CA LEU A 236 4.21 12.00 -9.40
C LEU A 236 2.88 12.70 -9.70
N ALA A 237 1.93 12.67 -8.76
CA ALA A 237 0.63 13.33 -8.95
C ALA A 237 0.76 14.86 -8.87
N GLN A 238 1.67 15.38 -8.04
CA GLN A 238 2.02 16.80 -8.01
C GLN A 238 2.57 17.25 -9.36
N TYR A 239 3.49 16.48 -9.94
CA TYR A 239 4.02 16.77 -11.28
C TYR A 239 2.93 16.69 -12.36
N ASN A 240 2.10 15.65 -12.35
CA ASN A 240 0.99 15.52 -13.30
C ASN A 240 0.00 16.69 -13.17
N THR A 241 -0.31 17.11 -11.94
CA THR A 241 -1.14 18.29 -11.68
C THR A 241 -0.50 19.57 -12.24
N ALA A 242 0.81 19.75 -12.05
CA ALA A 242 1.55 20.87 -12.61
C ALA A 242 1.48 20.89 -14.14
N LEU A 243 1.72 19.75 -14.80
CA LEU A 243 1.60 19.62 -16.25
C LEU A 243 0.21 19.94 -16.78
N LYS A 244 -0.86 19.54 -16.07
CA LYS A 244 -2.24 19.88 -16.46
C LYS A 244 -2.45 21.39 -16.51
N TYR A 245 -1.99 22.10 -15.48
CA TYR A 245 -2.08 23.57 -15.42
C TYR A 245 -1.15 24.25 -16.42
N TYR A 246 0.04 23.70 -16.67
CA TYR A 246 0.99 24.19 -17.66
C TYR A 246 0.43 24.08 -19.09
N ASN A 247 -0.21 22.97 -19.44
CA ASN A 247 -0.72 22.75 -20.80
C ASN A 247 -2.10 23.37 -21.04
N GLY A 248 -2.87 23.66 -19.99
CA GLY A 248 -4.29 24.04 -20.14
C GLY A 248 -5.15 22.91 -20.75
N ALA A 249 -4.80 21.65 -20.48
CA ALA A 249 -5.46 20.51 -21.13
C ALA A 249 -6.90 20.30 -20.61
N GLY A 250 -7.87 20.87 -21.32
CA GLY A 250 -9.30 20.89 -20.96
C GLY A 250 -9.72 22.10 -20.11
N MET A 251 -8.82 23.06 -19.87
CA MET A 251 -9.07 24.26 -19.05
C MET A 251 -8.12 25.41 -19.42
N LYS A 252 -8.36 26.63 -18.92
CA LYS A 252 -7.40 27.73 -19.13
C LYS A 252 -6.07 27.42 -18.43
N GLN A 253 -4.95 27.65 -19.13
CA GLN A 253 -3.60 27.55 -18.57
C GLN A 253 -3.48 28.40 -17.29
N ASN A 254 -2.78 27.87 -16.29
CA ASN A 254 -2.49 28.58 -15.04
C ASN A 254 -1.04 28.31 -14.60
N LEU A 255 -0.13 29.22 -14.95
CA LEU A 255 1.28 29.07 -14.64
C LEU A 255 1.58 29.15 -13.14
N ASP A 256 0.78 29.89 -12.35
CA ASP A 256 1.00 29.98 -10.90
C ASP A 256 0.72 28.65 -10.20
N GLU A 257 -0.40 28.01 -10.54
CA GLU A 257 -0.70 26.67 -10.04
C GLU A 257 0.29 25.63 -10.56
N SER A 258 0.72 25.75 -11.83
CA SER A 258 1.76 24.89 -12.38
C SER A 258 3.07 25.00 -11.58
N ILE A 259 3.57 26.22 -11.34
CA ILE A 259 4.79 26.45 -10.55
C ILE A 259 4.60 25.89 -9.14
N ARG A 260 3.47 26.18 -8.47
CA ARG A 260 3.18 25.71 -7.11
C ARG A 260 3.27 24.18 -6.99
N TYR A 261 2.58 23.46 -7.87
CA TYR A 261 2.61 22.00 -7.85
C TYR A 261 3.95 21.42 -8.32
N ALA A 262 4.65 22.06 -9.26
CA ALA A 262 5.98 21.63 -9.68
C ALA A 262 6.99 21.76 -8.54
N GLU A 263 6.97 22.86 -7.79
CA GLU A 263 7.81 23.04 -6.60
C GLU A 263 7.49 22.01 -5.50
N MET A 264 6.20 21.68 -5.30
CA MET A 264 5.80 20.59 -4.40
C MET A 264 6.39 19.25 -4.86
N ALA A 265 6.30 18.94 -6.15
CA ALA A 265 6.85 17.71 -6.74
C ALA A 265 8.36 17.61 -6.51
N VAL A 266 9.11 18.71 -6.72
CA VAL A 266 10.55 18.75 -6.46
C VAL A 266 10.86 18.54 -4.98
N ARG A 267 10.11 19.18 -4.06
CA ARG A 267 10.29 18.98 -2.60
C ARG A 267 10.09 17.53 -2.20
N ASN A 268 9.19 16.81 -2.87
CA ASN A 268 8.94 15.38 -2.67
C ASN A 268 9.77 14.46 -3.59
N GLY A 269 10.86 14.97 -4.18
CA GLY A 269 11.87 14.17 -4.87
C GLY A 269 11.62 13.90 -6.36
N ASN A 270 10.57 14.47 -6.96
CA ASN A 270 10.31 14.33 -8.39
C ASN A 270 11.12 15.35 -9.21
N LYS A 271 12.18 14.87 -9.86
CA LYS A 271 13.08 15.69 -10.69
C LYS A 271 12.44 16.25 -11.95
N ALA A 272 11.38 15.64 -12.50
CA ALA A 272 10.69 16.18 -13.68
C ALA A 272 10.06 17.56 -13.38
N GLY A 273 9.76 17.86 -12.11
CA GLY A 273 9.37 19.19 -11.67
C GLY A 273 10.45 20.25 -11.88
N ILE A 274 11.74 19.89 -11.79
CA ILE A 274 12.88 20.80 -12.03
C ILE A 274 12.89 21.25 -13.49
N GLU A 275 12.77 20.30 -14.41
CA GLU A 275 12.72 20.58 -15.85
C GLU A 275 11.50 21.45 -16.22
N LEU A 276 10.33 21.15 -15.65
CA LEU A 276 9.14 21.97 -15.87
C LEU A 276 9.33 23.41 -15.36
N LEU A 277 9.93 23.59 -14.18
CA LEU A 277 10.21 24.92 -13.64
C LEU A 277 11.24 25.67 -14.51
N PHE A 278 12.30 24.99 -14.97
CA PHE A 278 13.24 25.56 -15.92
C PHE A 278 12.54 26.03 -17.20
N ASN A 279 11.70 25.19 -17.80
CA ASN A 279 10.96 25.52 -19.02
C ASN A 279 10.05 26.74 -18.82
N ILE A 280 9.31 26.81 -17.70
CA ILE A 280 8.42 27.95 -17.39
C ILE A 280 9.19 29.26 -17.26
N TYR A 281 10.34 29.25 -16.58
CA TYR A 281 11.13 30.46 -16.32
C TYR A 281 12.05 30.86 -17.49
N SER A 282 12.37 29.94 -18.40
CA SER A 282 13.26 30.21 -19.54
C SER A 282 12.54 30.70 -20.81
N ASP A 283 11.23 30.51 -20.91
CA ASP A 283 10.41 31.00 -22.01
C ASP A 283 10.29 32.53 -21.94
N ASP A 284 10.97 33.24 -22.85
CA ASP A 284 11.00 34.71 -22.93
C ASP A 284 9.68 35.33 -23.39
N SER A 285 8.77 34.51 -23.95
CA SER A 285 7.42 34.91 -24.31
C SER A 285 6.42 34.79 -23.14
N SER A 286 6.82 34.09 -22.07
CA SER A 286 5.96 33.81 -20.92
C SER A 286 5.88 34.99 -19.95
N SER A 287 4.68 35.21 -19.39
CA SER A 287 4.48 36.15 -18.27
C SER A 287 5.22 35.75 -16.98
N ARG A 288 5.87 34.59 -16.96
CA ARG A 288 6.70 34.09 -15.86
C ARG A 288 8.18 34.03 -16.23
N TYR A 289 8.60 34.57 -17.38
CA TYR A 289 10.01 34.65 -17.74
C TYR A 289 10.85 35.23 -16.59
N ASN A 290 11.90 34.49 -16.20
CA ASN A 290 12.84 34.92 -15.18
C ASN A 290 14.19 34.18 -15.37
N PRO A 291 15.19 34.82 -15.99
CA PRO A 291 16.46 34.15 -16.32
C PRO A 291 17.27 33.73 -15.09
N GLU A 292 17.15 34.45 -13.96
CA GLU A 292 17.83 34.07 -12.71
C GLU A 292 17.26 32.76 -12.15
N LYS A 293 15.93 32.65 -12.07
CA LYS A 293 15.25 31.42 -11.64
C LYS A 293 15.45 30.29 -12.64
N ALA A 294 15.45 30.57 -13.94
CA ALA A 294 15.77 29.58 -14.95
C ALA A 294 17.18 29.00 -14.73
N ASN A 295 18.20 29.84 -14.52
CA ASN A 295 19.56 29.38 -14.22
C ASN A 295 19.63 28.58 -12.91
N TYR A 296 18.91 28.99 -11.88
CA TYR A 296 18.79 28.23 -10.63
C TYR A 296 18.22 26.82 -10.83
N TRP A 297 17.14 26.68 -11.60
CA TRP A 297 16.55 25.36 -11.86
C TRP A 297 17.41 24.54 -12.82
N LYS A 298 18.03 25.18 -13.81
CA LYS A 298 18.99 24.54 -14.73
C LYS A 298 20.17 23.93 -14.00
N SER A 299 20.68 24.57 -12.94
CA SER A 299 21.80 24.03 -12.14
C SER A 299 21.42 22.81 -11.29
N LYS A 300 20.15 22.40 -11.28
CA LYS A 300 19.63 21.25 -10.53
C LYS A 300 19.18 20.08 -11.41
N ILE A 301 19.26 20.24 -12.73
CA ILE A 301 19.06 19.17 -13.72
C ILE A 301 20.29 18.28 -13.68
#